data_AF-A0A955IDX3-F1
#
_entry.id   AF-A0A955IDX3-F1
#
_cell.length_a   1.000
_cell.length_b   1.000
_cell.length_c   1.000
_cell.angle_alpha   90.00
_cell.angle_beta   90.00
_cell.angle_gamma   90.00
#
_symmetry.space_group_name_H-M   'P 1'
#
loop_
_entity.id
_entity.type
_entity.pdbx_description
1 polymer ?
#
loop_
_entity_poly.entity_id
_entity_poly.type
_entity_poly.pdbx_seq_one_letter_code
_entity_poly.pdbx_strand_id
1 'polypeptide(L)'
;MPHLRPILVLATLLGLACFAPAPAARGQGTSGSFPDPITVRQFNEWLGLAGLTAEERQDLLPLFEHYQEQFKQIRDGDIEKYLSANTIGGPERSIEDVRNRVRDRTRILDEIAKTERSLFDQAAGAVATERQAGIERTRARAERARWRGVVGSMGLPGGSLDLGIVFDELDLTPEQRGTALPTVLAYEQRLGKLVRELGEASVRQPVVTAEAMAAANVRRPEATPENADANAFDNYFRDRERVRAEASRPLGELRSQIAATQRGLPRSLEPLLPEDAARRMREELVKRAYPEAFGDEQSLESAFQAVLKAEGSDALGSDERDALMALRRAYRSAYDRVTDEMLDEIDALRKTSGGFFVMLGGDDGTFERHEAKLNDLRQRRAGVNDSFGAQLEATIGSERAAAIRRRDANDGESRTVTLSGMTLDVVEGEGGGVMVFSDGDGGATGMFVTATLGGPGGPTSPLPPVMNRPELDAMVEA
;
A
#
# COMPACT_ATOMS: atom_id res chain seq x y z
N MET A 1 -32.67 -4.91 -45.55
CA MET A 1 -31.60 -5.68 -44.90
C MET A 1 -30.95 -4.85 -43.77
N PRO A 2 -31.57 -4.76 -42.57
CA PRO A 2 -31.07 -3.94 -41.47
C PRO A 2 -30.44 -4.72 -40.28
N HIS A 3 -30.32 -6.05 -40.35
CA HIS A 3 -29.96 -6.88 -39.18
C HIS A 3 -28.49 -7.29 -39.07
N LEU A 4 -27.60 -6.82 -39.96
CA LEU A 4 -26.18 -7.24 -39.98
C LEU A 4 -25.21 -6.30 -39.22
N ARG A 5 -25.64 -5.09 -38.84
CA ARG A 5 -24.81 -4.14 -38.09
C ARG A 5 -24.61 -4.44 -36.60
N PRO A 6 -25.57 -5.01 -35.84
CA PRO A 6 -25.33 -5.28 -34.42
C PRO A 6 -24.39 -6.48 -34.18
N ILE A 7 -24.29 -7.42 -35.12
CA ILE A 7 -23.42 -8.60 -34.99
C ILE A 7 -21.94 -8.23 -35.13
N LEU A 8 -21.61 -7.24 -35.98
CA LEU A 8 -20.23 -6.80 -36.17
C LEU A 8 -19.71 -5.99 -34.97
N VAL A 9 -20.56 -5.23 -34.28
CA VAL A 9 -20.17 -4.49 -33.06
C VAL A 9 -19.95 -5.42 -31.87
N LEU A 10 -20.74 -6.50 -31.77
CA LEU A 10 -20.59 -7.50 -30.72
C LEU A 10 -19.31 -8.34 -30.87
N ALA A 11 -18.91 -8.66 -32.10
CA ALA A 11 -17.68 -9.40 -32.38
C ALA A 11 -16.41 -8.58 -32.09
N THR A 12 -16.42 -7.27 -32.34
CA THR A 12 -15.29 -6.37 -32.04
C THR A 12 -15.16 -6.10 -30.53
N LEU A 13 -16.28 -6.08 -29.79
CA LEU A 13 -16.27 -5.96 -28.32
C LEU A 13 -15.80 -7.26 -27.63
N LEU A 14 -16.14 -8.44 -28.17
CA LEU A 14 -15.59 -9.71 -27.66
C LEU A 14 -14.08 -9.86 -27.96
N GLY A 15 -13.61 -9.35 -29.10
CA GLY A 15 -12.19 -9.39 -29.48
C GLY A 15 -11.29 -8.51 -28.62
N LEU A 16 -11.78 -7.37 -28.11
CA LEU A 16 -11.01 -6.49 -27.22
C LEU A 16 -10.95 -7.02 -25.76
N ALA A 17 -11.91 -7.84 -25.34
CA ALA A 17 -11.94 -8.40 -23.98
C ALA A 17 -10.88 -9.48 -23.74
N CYS A 18 -10.37 -10.14 -24.78
CA CYS A 18 -9.34 -11.18 -24.67
C CYS A 18 -7.90 -10.63 -24.53
N PHE A 19 -7.68 -9.32 -24.67
CA PHE A 19 -6.37 -8.68 -24.52
C PHE A 19 -6.19 -7.93 -23.20
N ALA A 20 -7.17 -8.00 -22.28
CA ALA A 20 -6.92 -7.58 -20.92
C ALA A 20 -5.88 -8.52 -20.29
N PRO A 21 -4.76 -8.01 -19.75
CA PRO A 21 -3.81 -8.86 -19.05
C PRO A 21 -4.56 -9.55 -17.91
N ALA A 22 -4.74 -10.87 -18.02
CA ALA A 22 -5.31 -11.65 -16.93
C ALA A 22 -4.57 -11.25 -15.64
N PRO A 23 -5.28 -10.90 -14.56
CA PRO A 23 -4.63 -10.58 -13.30
C PRO A 23 -3.69 -11.72 -12.99
N ALA A 24 -2.39 -11.43 -12.89
CA ALA A 24 -1.36 -12.44 -12.71
C ALA A 24 -1.87 -13.39 -11.63
N ALA A 25 -2.18 -14.63 -12.02
CA ALA A 25 -2.74 -15.61 -11.11
C ALA A 25 -1.77 -15.65 -9.92
N ARG A 26 -2.22 -15.17 -8.77
CA ARG A 26 -1.49 -15.27 -7.50
C ARG A 26 -1.51 -16.74 -7.14
N GLY A 27 -0.73 -17.55 -7.87
CA GLY A 27 -0.70 -18.99 -7.73
C GLY A 27 -0.32 -19.30 -6.29
N GLN A 28 -1.17 -20.08 -5.59
CA GLN A 28 -0.92 -20.69 -4.27
C GLN A 28 0.30 -20.08 -3.54
N GLY A 29 0.17 -18.79 -3.18
CA GLY A 29 1.29 -18.05 -2.62
C GLY A 29 1.61 -18.53 -1.21
N THR A 30 2.55 -17.87 -0.54
CA THR A 30 2.92 -18.08 0.88
C THR A 30 1.79 -17.82 1.90
N SER A 31 0.54 -17.75 1.43
CA SER A 31 -0.70 -17.45 2.13
C SER A 31 -0.63 -16.17 2.98
N GLY A 32 0.24 -15.22 2.60
CA GLY A 32 0.52 -14.00 3.37
C GLY A 32 1.25 -14.25 4.71
N SER A 33 1.66 -15.48 5.01
CA SER A 33 2.39 -15.82 6.25
C SER A 33 3.91 -15.65 6.11
N PHE A 34 4.40 -15.73 4.88
CA PHE A 34 5.80 -15.48 4.51
C PHE A 34 5.86 -14.46 3.37
N PRO A 35 6.99 -13.75 3.19
CA PRO A 35 7.18 -12.87 2.04
C PRO A 35 7.09 -13.64 0.72
N ASP A 36 6.52 -13.02 -0.30
CA ASP A 36 6.58 -13.54 -1.67
C ASP A 36 8.01 -13.42 -2.24
N PRO A 37 8.42 -14.30 -3.18
CA PRO A 37 9.72 -14.18 -3.82
C PRO A 37 9.83 -12.88 -4.62
N ILE A 38 11.05 -12.37 -4.76
CA ILE A 38 11.35 -11.24 -5.65
C ILE A 38 10.93 -11.66 -7.07
N THR A 39 10.09 -10.87 -7.73
CA THR A 39 9.70 -11.15 -9.12
C THR A 39 10.78 -10.68 -10.10
N VAL A 40 10.83 -11.27 -11.30
CA VAL A 40 11.79 -10.86 -12.35
C VAL A 40 11.64 -9.38 -12.71
N ARG A 41 10.40 -8.87 -12.69
CA ARG A 41 10.10 -7.45 -12.90
C ARG A 41 10.71 -6.58 -11.82
N GLN A 42 10.49 -6.93 -10.55
CA GLN A 42 11.07 -6.19 -9.41
C GLN A 42 12.60 -6.23 -9.44
N PHE A 43 13.19 -7.39 -9.71
CA PHE A 43 14.64 -7.54 -9.81
C PHE A 43 15.21 -6.63 -10.90
N ASN A 44 14.66 -6.69 -12.13
CA ASN A 44 15.09 -5.84 -13.24
C ASN A 44 14.90 -4.35 -12.96
N GLU A 45 13.76 -3.96 -12.38
CA GLU A 45 13.48 -2.58 -11.99
C GLU A 45 14.52 -2.08 -11.00
N TRP A 46 14.78 -2.83 -9.91
CA TRP A 46 15.76 -2.41 -8.91
C TRP A 46 17.19 -2.39 -9.43
N LEU A 47 17.57 -3.31 -10.32
CA LEU A 47 18.87 -3.26 -10.98
C LEU A 47 19.00 -2.05 -11.91
N GLY A 48 17.93 -1.66 -12.59
CA GLY A 48 17.89 -0.43 -13.38
C GLY A 48 18.10 0.82 -12.52
N LEU A 49 17.45 0.86 -11.35
CA LEU A 49 17.64 1.93 -10.36
C LEU A 49 19.04 1.94 -9.73
N ALA A 50 19.69 0.77 -9.64
CA ALA A 50 21.11 0.65 -9.27
C ALA A 50 22.06 1.13 -10.39
N GLY A 51 21.54 1.54 -11.54
CA GLY A 51 22.27 2.10 -12.66
C GLY A 51 22.83 1.07 -13.64
N LEU A 52 22.49 -0.21 -13.50
CA LEU A 52 22.93 -1.23 -14.46
C LEU A 52 22.27 -1.00 -15.82
N THR A 53 23.02 -1.28 -16.88
CA THR A 53 22.54 -1.29 -18.27
C THR A 53 21.59 -2.46 -18.53
N ALA A 54 20.90 -2.46 -19.68
CA ALA A 54 20.03 -3.57 -20.05
C ALA A 54 20.80 -4.89 -20.25
N GLU A 55 22.02 -4.81 -20.80
CA GLU A 55 22.91 -5.97 -21.02
C GLU A 55 23.39 -6.56 -19.69
N GLU A 56 23.92 -5.72 -18.78
CA GLU A 56 24.32 -6.18 -17.44
C GLU A 56 23.14 -6.82 -16.68
N ARG A 57 21.93 -6.28 -16.81
CA ARG A 57 20.74 -6.90 -16.21
C ARG A 57 20.42 -8.25 -16.82
N GLN A 58 20.57 -8.41 -18.13
CA GLN A 58 20.37 -9.67 -18.82
C GLN A 58 21.40 -10.72 -18.37
N ASP A 59 22.65 -10.32 -18.17
CA ASP A 59 23.73 -11.20 -17.69
C ASP A 59 23.50 -11.72 -16.26
N LEU A 60 22.71 -10.99 -15.46
CA LEU A 60 22.35 -11.39 -14.09
C LEU A 60 21.10 -12.28 -14.02
N LEU A 61 20.39 -12.51 -15.13
CA LEU A 61 19.18 -13.36 -15.14
C LEU A 61 19.45 -14.81 -14.71
N PRO A 62 20.54 -15.48 -15.12
CA PRO A 62 20.84 -16.84 -14.65
C PRO A 62 20.99 -16.93 -13.11
N LEU A 63 21.52 -15.88 -12.46
CA LEU A 63 21.61 -15.83 -11.00
C LEU A 63 20.21 -15.72 -10.36
N PHE A 64 19.33 -14.95 -10.99
CA PHE A 64 17.94 -14.83 -10.54
C PHE A 64 17.13 -16.11 -10.74
N GLU A 65 17.35 -16.84 -11.85
CA GLU A 65 16.76 -18.17 -12.07
C GLU A 65 17.18 -19.15 -10.97
N HIS A 66 18.47 -19.17 -10.61
CA HIS A 66 18.95 -19.98 -9.49
C HIS A 66 18.29 -19.60 -8.16
N TYR A 67 18.12 -18.31 -7.89
CA TYR A 67 17.36 -17.81 -6.73
C TYR A 67 15.92 -18.33 -6.72
N GLN A 68 15.22 -18.31 -7.86
CA GLN A 68 13.85 -18.81 -7.97
C GLN A 68 13.75 -20.30 -7.66
N GLU A 69 14.71 -21.09 -8.14
CA GLU A 69 14.77 -22.53 -7.83
C GLU A 69 14.98 -22.79 -6.34
N GLN A 70 15.91 -22.08 -5.70
CA GLN A 70 16.15 -22.18 -4.27
C GLN A 70 14.92 -21.76 -3.45
N PHE A 71 14.29 -20.65 -3.81
CA PHE A 71 13.08 -20.18 -3.14
C PHE A 71 11.93 -21.19 -3.31
N LYS A 72 11.77 -21.77 -4.51
CA LYS A 72 10.79 -22.81 -4.77
C LYS A 72 10.98 -24.02 -3.85
N GLN A 73 12.22 -24.44 -3.59
CA GLN A 73 12.51 -25.53 -2.64
C GLN A 73 12.10 -25.16 -1.20
N ILE A 74 12.33 -23.93 -0.76
CA ILE A 74 11.88 -23.45 0.55
C ILE A 74 10.34 -23.43 0.61
N ARG A 75 9.68 -22.99 -0.47
CA ARG A 75 8.23 -22.90 -0.57
C ARG A 75 7.56 -24.28 -0.54
N ASP A 76 7.95 -25.16 -1.45
CA ASP A 76 7.38 -26.49 -1.64
C ASP A 76 7.84 -27.48 -0.54
N GLY A 77 8.75 -27.06 0.35
CA GLY A 77 9.23 -27.85 1.48
C GLY A 77 8.83 -27.25 2.82
N ASP A 78 9.66 -26.35 3.32
CA ASP A 78 9.55 -25.81 4.67
C ASP A 78 8.28 -24.96 4.90
N ILE A 79 7.92 -24.11 3.93
CA ILE A 79 6.71 -23.28 4.03
C ILE A 79 5.45 -24.14 3.97
N GLU A 80 5.34 -25.04 2.99
CA GLU A 80 4.18 -25.93 2.87
C GLU A 80 3.99 -26.78 4.13
N LYS A 81 5.07 -27.37 4.66
CA LYS A 81 5.05 -28.11 5.93
C LYS A 81 4.59 -27.23 7.09
N TYR A 82 5.11 -26.01 7.18
CA TYR A 82 4.70 -25.05 8.20
C TYR A 82 3.21 -24.73 8.09
N LEU A 83 2.72 -24.39 6.91
CA LEU A 83 1.32 -24.00 6.70
C LEU A 83 0.36 -25.17 7.00
N SER A 84 0.71 -26.38 6.57
CA SER A 84 -0.07 -27.59 6.82
C SER A 84 -0.19 -27.91 8.31
N ALA A 85 0.89 -27.71 9.09
CA ALA A 85 0.88 -27.88 10.54
C ALA A 85 0.15 -26.74 11.28
N ASN A 86 -0.13 -25.62 10.61
CA ASN A 86 -0.60 -24.39 11.22
C ASN A 86 -2.00 -23.95 10.78
N THR A 87 -2.84 -24.88 10.33
CA THR A 87 -4.23 -24.61 9.93
C THR A 87 -4.99 -23.76 10.96
N ILE A 88 -5.70 -22.76 10.45
CA ILE A 88 -6.51 -21.82 11.22
C ILE A 88 -7.69 -22.59 11.83
N GLY A 89 -7.87 -22.50 13.14
CA GLY A 89 -9.02 -23.11 13.84
C GLY A 89 -8.74 -24.40 14.63
N GLY A 90 -7.48 -24.81 14.76
CA GLY A 90 -7.10 -25.89 15.67
C GLY A 90 -7.37 -25.55 17.16
N PRO A 91 -7.42 -26.56 18.05
CA PRO A 91 -7.65 -26.37 19.49
C PRO A 91 -6.63 -25.41 20.11
N GLU A 92 -6.98 -24.85 21.29
CA GLU A 92 -6.09 -23.97 22.04
C GLU A 92 -4.71 -24.62 22.19
N ARG A 93 -3.71 -23.94 21.61
CA ARG A 93 -2.34 -24.44 21.56
C ARG A 93 -1.65 -24.15 22.88
N SER A 94 -0.83 -25.07 23.36
CA SER A 94 0.01 -24.81 24.51
C SER A 94 1.00 -23.66 24.20
N ILE A 95 1.48 -22.97 25.23
CA ILE A 95 2.52 -21.93 25.04
C ILE A 95 3.75 -22.53 24.34
N GLU A 96 4.10 -23.79 24.62
CA GLU A 96 5.23 -24.46 23.99
C GLU A 96 5.00 -24.71 22.48
N ASP A 97 3.78 -25.07 22.08
CA ASP A 97 3.43 -25.19 20.65
C ASP A 97 3.54 -23.83 19.94
N VAL A 98 3.12 -22.75 20.60
CA VAL A 98 3.26 -21.39 20.07
C VAL A 98 4.74 -21.01 19.93
N ARG A 99 5.59 -21.36 20.90
CA ARG A 99 7.05 -21.14 20.82
C ARG A 99 7.70 -21.93 19.70
N ASN A 100 7.35 -23.21 19.56
CA ASN A 100 7.84 -24.06 18.47
C ASN A 100 7.47 -23.48 17.11
N ARG A 101 6.22 -23.03 16.95
CA ARG A 101 5.77 -22.35 15.74
C ARG A 101 6.57 -21.07 15.44
N VAL A 102 6.82 -20.24 16.44
CA VAL A 102 7.61 -19.01 16.25
C VAL A 102 9.06 -19.33 15.88
N ARG A 103 9.65 -20.38 16.48
CA ARG A 103 10.99 -20.88 16.14
C ARG A 103 11.06 -21.35 14.69
N ASP A 104 10.11 -22.18 14.26
CA ASP A 104 10.04 -22.67 12.89
C ASP A 104 9.87 -21.53 11.89
N ARG A 105 8.97 -20.57 12.17
CA ARG A 105 8.77 -19.41 11.31
C ARG A 105 10.04 -18.58 11.17
N THR A 106 10.73 -18.31 12.28
CA THR A 106 12.01 -17.57 12.29
C THR A 106 13.05 -18.28 11.42
N ARG A 107 13.22 -19.59 11.60
CA ARG A 107 14.16 -20.40 10.79
C ARG A 107 13.89 -20.29 9.29
N ILE A 108 12.63 -20.37 8.88
CA ILE A 108 12.24 -20.25 7.46
C ILE A 108 12.57 -18.86 6.91
N LEU A 109 12.28 -17.81 7.68
CA LEU A 109 12.61 -16.43 7.29
C LEU A 109 14.13 -16.23 7.16
N ASP A 110 14.93 -16.88 8.00
CA ASP A 110 16.39 -16.83 7.92
C ASP A 110 16.93 -17.52 6.65
N GLU A 111 16.36 -18.66 6.25
CA GLU A 111 16.72 -19.34 4.99
C GLU A 111 16.32 -18.54 3.75
N ILE A 112 15.15 -17.88 3.77
CA ILE A 112 14.76 -16.93 2.71
C ILE A 112 15.78 -15.78 2.65
N ALA A 113 16.11 -15.17 3.79
CA ALA A 113 17.06 -14.06 3.85
C ALA A 113 18.48 -14.46 3.42
N LYS A 114 18.89 -15.71 3.65
CA LYS A 114 20.16 -16.27 3.17
C LYS A 114 20.17 -16.45 1.66
N THR A 115 19.08 -16.97 1.10
CA THR A 115 18.88 -17.16 -0.35
C THR A 115 18.92 -15.82 -1.08
N GLU A 116 18.23 -14.80 -0.58
CA GLU A 116 18.28 -13.44 -1.14
C GLU A 116 19.66 -12.79 -1.02
N ARG A 117 20.34 -12.93 0.13
CA ARG A 117 21.71 -12.42 0.27
C ARG A 117 22.65 -13.04 -0.74
N SER A 118 22.56 -14.36 -0.95
CA SER A 118 23.38 -15.06 -1.93
C SER A 118 23.18 -14.54 -3.36
N LEU A 119 21.93 -14.22 -3.75
CA LEU A 119 21.64 -13.58 -5.04
C LEU A 119 22.39 -12.25 -5.19
N PHE A 120 22.28 -11.36 -4.20
CA PHE A 120 22.89 -10.03 -4.29
C PHE A 120 24.40 -10.04 -4.14
N ASP A 121 24.97 -10.94 -3.33
CA ASP A 121 26.42 -11.09 -3.19
C ASP A 121 27.04 -11.57 -4.51
N GLN A 122 26.39 -12.52 -5.20
CA GLN A 122 26.81 -12.97 -6.54
C GLN A 122 26.66 -11.86 -7.59
N ALA A 123 25.54 -11.13 -7.56
CA ALA A 123 25.33 -10.00 -8.48
C ALA A 123 26.37 -8.90 -8.29
N ALA A 124 26.72 -8.56 -7.04
CA ALA A 124 27.76 -7.58 -6.74
C ALA A 124 29.15 -8.02 -7.24
N GLY A 125 29.45 -9.32 -7.17
CA GLY A 125 30.70 -9.90 -7.70
C GLY A 125 30.77 -9.96 -9.23
N ALA A 126 29.62 -9.93 -9.91
CA ALA A 126 29.53 -10.01 -11.38
C ALA A 126 29.55 -8.64 -12.08
N VAL A 127 29.36 -7.54 -11.35
CA VAL A 127 29.35 -6.17 -11.89
C VAL A 127 30.64 -5.42 -11.57
N ALA A 128 30.90 -4.34 -12.31
CA ALA A 128 32.01 -3.44 -12.05
C ALA A 128 31.92 -2.80 -10.65
N THR A 129 33.08 -2.51 -10.04
CA THR A 129 33.19 -1.97 -8.67
C THR A 129 32.36 -0.71 -8.45
N GLU A 130 32.25 0.16 -9.45
CA GLU A 130 31.51 1.42 -9.39
C GLU A 130 29.99 1.19 -9.26
N ARG A 131 29.49 0.01 -9.63
CA ARG A 131 28.07 -0.37 -9.55
C ARG A 131 27.71 -1.09 -8.26
N GLN A 132 28.70 -1.59 -7.51
CA GLN A 132 28.45 -2.39 -6.30
C GLN A 132 27.65 -1.63 -5.25
N ALA A 133 27.87 -0.32 -5.07
CA ALA A 133 27.08 0.49 -4.15
C ALA A 133 25.57 0.53 -4.51
N GLY A 134 25.25 0.51 -5.81
CA GLY A 134 23.86 0.42 -6.29
C GLY A 134 23.24 -0.94 -5.96
N ILE A 135 23.97 -2.04 -6.19
CA ILE A 135 23.54 -3.39 -5.82
C ILE A 135 23.28 -3.49 -4.31
N GLU A 136 24.16 -2.89 -3.50
CA GLU A 136 24.03 -2.86 -2.06
C GLU A 136 22.77 -2.13 -1.57
N ARG A 137 22.46 -0.98 -2.17
CA ARG A 137 21.21 -0.26 -1.90
C ARG A 137 19.98 -1.10 -2.31
N THR A 138 20.05 -1.80 -3.44
CA THR A 138 19.00 -2.70 -3.90
C THR A 138 18.82 -3.91 -2.98
N ARG A 139 19.91 -4.49 -2.46
CA ARG A 139 19.86 -5.55 -1.44
C ARG A 139 19.13 -5.07 -0.18
N ALA A 140 19.46 -3.88 0.30
CA ALA A 140 18.76 -3.28 1.44
C ALA A 140 17.27 -3.03 1.15
N ARG A 141 16.91 -2.65 -0.08
CA ARG A 141 15.51 -2.49 -0.52
C ARG A 141 14.76 -3.82 -0.54
N ALA A 142 15.37 -4.88 -1.08
CA ALA A 142 14.79 -6.22 -1.06
C ALA A 142 14.53 -6.70 0.38
N GLU A 143 15.48 -6.44 1.28
CA GLU A 143 15.34 -6.76 2.70
C GLU A 143 14.13 -6.05 3.35
N ARG A 144 13.94 -4.75 3.05
CA ARG A 144 12.78 -4.00 3.51
C ARG A 144 11.48 -4.58 2.94
N ALA A 145 11.44 -4.88 1.65
CA ALA A 145 10.27 -5.48 1.01
C ALA A 145 9.90 -6.82 1.66
N ARG A 146 10.88 -7.67 1.95
CA ARG A 146 10.70 -8.94 2.65
C ARG A 146 10.05 -8.75 4.02
N TRP A 147 10.60 -7.88 4.86
CA TRP A 147 10.05 -7.64 6.20
C TRP A 147 8.67 -6.97 6.17
N ARG A 148 8.40 -6.12 5.16
CA ARG A 148 7.03 -5.61 4.94
C ARG A 148 6.05 -6.73 4.61
N GLY A 149 6.47 -7.70 3.80
CA GLY A 149 5.70 -8.92 3.53
C GLY A 149 5.40 -9.72 4.80
N VAL A 150 6.36 -9.82 5.72
CA VAL A 150 6.17 -10.52 7.02
C VAL A 150 5.14 -9.83 7.92
N VAL A 151 5.14 -8.50 7.95
CA VAL A 151 4.21 -7.70 8.76
C VAL A 151 2.82 -7.64 8.11
N GLY A 152 2.76 -7.70 6.77
CA GLY A 152 1.53 -7.56 6.00
C GLY A 152 1.05 -6.12 5.86
N SER A 153 0.14 -5.87 4.93
CA SER A 153 -0.39 -4.52 4.64
C SER A 153 -1.12 -3.89 5.83
N MET A 154 -1.87 -4.69 6.59
CA MET A 154 -2.63 -4.23 7.76
C MET A 154 -1.74 -3.90 8.97
N GLY A 155 -0.50 -4.40 8.98
CA GLY A 155 0.41 -4.25 10.12
C GLY A 155 1.35 -3.04 10.02
N LEU A 156 1.39 -2.33 8.89
CA LEU A 156 2.27 -1.18 8.66
C LEU A 156 1.45 0.10 8.48
N PRO A 157 1.73 1.17 9.24
CA PRO A 157 1.18 2.48 8.93
C PRO A 157 1.68 2.89 7.54
N GLY A 158 0.72 3.14 6.66
CA GLY A 158 0.99 3.48 5.28
C GLY A 158 1.46 2.34 4.37
N GLY A 159 1.19 1.10 4.76
CA GLY A 159 1.33 -0.07 3.90
C GLY A 159 2.75 -0.31 3.38
N SER A 160 2.86 -0.64 2.10
CA SER A 160 4.12 -1.00 1.45
C SER A 160 4.96 0.19 0.99
N LEU A 161 4.61 1.43 1.37
CA LEU A 161 5.29 2.64 0.88
C LEU A 161 6.76 2.70 1.28
N ASP A 162 7.65 2.70 0.28
CA ASP A 162 9.05 3.07 0.39
C ASP A 162 9.30 4.36 -0.41
N LEU A 163 9.49 5.48 0.30
CA LEU A 163 9.72 6.77 -0.35
C LEU A 163 11.07 6.86 -1.09
N GLY A 164 11.99 5.92 -0.84
CA GLY A 164 13.22 5.82 -1.62
C GLY A 164 12.94 5.46 -3.08
N ILE A 165 11.87 4.70 -3.35
CA ILE A 165 11.42 4.39 -4.72
C ILE A 165 10.83 5.64 -5.36
N VAL A 166 9.97 6.36 -4.64
CA VAL A 166 9.38 7.62 -5.14
C VAL A 166 10.47 8.62 -5.50
N PHE A 167 11.51 8.75 -4.66
CA PHE A 167 12.66 9.60 -4.93
C PHE A 167 13.43 9.18 -6.19
N ASP A 168 13.60 7.88 -6.43
CA ASP A 168 14.27 7.38 -7.62
C ASP A 168 13.48 7.73 -8.91
N GLU A 169 12.14 7.77 -8.84
CA GLU A 169 11.22 8.13 -9.93
C GLU A 169 11.06 9.64 -10.20
N LEU A 170 11.63 10.51 -9.35
CA LEU A 170 11.59 11.96 -9.57
C LEU A 170 12.47 12.35 -10.74
N ASP A 171 12.00 13.30 -11.54
CA ASP A 171 12.78 13.93 -12.61
C ASP A 171 13.72 14.98 -12.01
N LEU A 172 14.88 14.52 -11.53
CA LEU A 172 15.91 15.35 -10.90
C LEU A 172 17.18 15.35 -11.75
N THR A 173 17.83 16.51 -11.83
CA THR A 173 19.18 16.56 -12.39
C THR A 173 20.15 15.74 -11.55
N PRO A 174 21.29 15.27 -12.12
CA PRO A 174 22.29 14.53 -11.35
C PRO A 174 22.79 15.29 -10.11
N GLU A 175 22.90 16.61 -10.20
CA GLU A 175 23.32 17.48 -9.10
C GLU A 175 22.28 17.55 -7.97
N GLN A 176 20.99 17.76 -8.31
CA GLN A 176 19.89 17.76 -7.35
C GLN A 176 19.78 16.40 -6.65
N ARG A 177 19.84 15.32 -7.43
CA ARG A 177 19.81 13.95 -6.92
C ARG A 177 20.99 13.69 -5.99
N GLY A 178 22.21 14.06 -6.38
CA GLY A 178 23.42 13.91 -5.57
C GLY A 178 23.33 14.69 -4.24
N THR A 179 22.74 15.89 -4.26
CA THR A 179 22.54 16.72 -3.07
C THR A 179 21.54 16.09 -2.08
N ALA A 180 20.45 15.52 -2.58
CA ALA A 180 19.40 14.92 -1.76
C ALA A 180 19.71 13.47 -1.31
N LEU A 181 20.56 12.75 -2.05
CA LEU A 181 20.82 11.32 -1.83
C LEU A 181 21.29 10.97 -0.41
N PRO A 182 22.18 11.71 0.26
CA PRO A 182 22.57 11.40 1.65
C PRO A 182 21.39 11.38 2.62
N THR A 183 20.44 12.30 2.47
CA THR A 183 19.20 12.36 3.27
C THR A 183 18.32 11.13 3.03
N VAL A 184 18.19 10.71 1.77
CA VAL A 184 17.43 9.50 1.39
C VAL A 184 18.10 8.23 1.93
N LEU A 185 19.42 8.11 1.85
CA LEU A 185 20.15 6.95 2.37
C LEU A 185 20.02 6.82 3.90
N ALA A 186 20.11 7.94 4.63
CA ALA A 186 19.89 7.95 6.08
C ALA A 186 18.46 7.50 6.44
N TYR A 187 17.46 7.97 5.68
CA TYR A 187 16.09 7.50 5.80
C TYR A 187 15.95 6.00 5.52
N GLU A 188 16.49 5.51 4.40
CA GLU A 188 16.38 4.10 3.99
C GLU A 188 17.03 3.16 5.03
N GLN A 189 18.17 3.56 5.59
CA GLN A 189 18.84 2.82 6.66
C GLN A 189 18.00 2.79 7.94
N ARG A 190 17.46 3.94 8.37
CA ARG A 190 16.61 4.02 9.57
C ARG A 190 15.34 3.22 9.39
N LEU A 191 14.67 3.35 8.25
CA LEU A 191 13.47 2.62 7.90
C LEU A 191 13.74 1.11 7.86
N GLY A 192 14.85 0.69 7.26
CA GLY A 192 15.23 -0.73 7.19
C GLY A 192 15.40 -1.35 8.57
N LYS A 193 16.07 -0.64 9.48
CA LYS A 193 16.19 -1.06 10.89
C LYS A 193 14.80 -1.21 11.55
N LEU A 194 13.96 -0.18 11.48
CA LEU A 194 12.65 -0.18 12.13
C LEU A 194 11.69 -1.25 11.57
N VAL A 195 11.68 -1.43 10.26
CA VAL A 195 10.83 -2.44 9.60
C VAL A 195 11.29 -3.85 9.96
N ARG A 196 12.61 -4.11 10.04
CA ARG A 196 13.15 -5.38 10.56
C ARG A 196 12.72 -5.60 12.02
N GLU A 197 12.93 -4.62 12.89
CA GLU A 197 12.54 -4.71 14.31
C GLU A 197 11.03 -5.00 14.46
N LEU A 198 10.18 -4.33 13.69
CA LEU A 198 8.74 -4.59 13.67
C LEU A 198 8.41 -5.99 13.15
N GLY A 199 9.07 -6.46 12.09
CA GLY A 199 8.89 -7.79 11.54
C GLY A 199 9.24 -8.89 12.55
N GLU A 200 10.41 -8.79 13.19
CA GLU A 200 10.85 -9.72 14.23
C GLU A 200 9.92 -9.71 15.45
N ALA A 201 9.51 -8.53 15.91
CA ALA A 201 8.57 -8.39 17.01
C ALA A 201 7.19 -8.99 16.64
N SER A 202 6.73 -8.78 15.40
CA SER A 202 5.46 -9.34 14.90
C SER A 202 5.50 -10.87 14.82
N VAL A 203 6.64 -11.47 14.48
CA VAL A 203 6.85 -12.92 14.49
C VAL A 203 6.77 -13.47 15.92
N ARG A 204 7.29 -12.75 16.92
CA ARG A 204 7.26 -13.15 18.34
C ARG A 204 5.95 -12.85 19.06
N GLN A 205 5.12 -11.94 18.52
CA GLN A 205 3.89 -11.47 19.15
C GLN A 205 2.94 -12.59 19.63
N PRO A 206 2.76 -13.72 18.91
CA PRO A 206 1.91 -14.81 19.40
C PRO A 206 2.37 -15.40 20.73
N VAL A 207 3.69 -15.54 20.95
CA VAL A 207 4.25 -16.03 22.22
C VAL A 207 4.00 -15.02 23.33
N VAL A 208 4.34 -13.74 23.09
CA VAL A 208 4.13 -12.66 24.05
C VAL A 208 2.66 -12.57 24.48
N THR A 209 1.74 -12.69 23.52
CA THR A 209 0.30 -12.66 23.80
C THR A 209 -0.14 -13.90 24.58
N ALA A 210 0.32 -15.10 24.22
CA ALA A 210 -0.04 -16.34 24.92
C ALA A 210 0.46 -16.35 26.38
N GLU A 211 1.69 -15.89 26.60
CA GLU A 211 2.28 -15.75 27.95
C GLU A 211 1.53 -14.71 28.78
N ALA A 212 1.17 -13.57 28.19
CA ALA A 212 0.40 -12.52 28.87
C ALA A 212 -1.02 -13.00 29.25
N MET A 213 -1.68 -13.75 28.36
CA MET A 213 -3.00 -14.36 28.63
C MET A 213 -2.95 -15.35 29.78
N ALA A 214 -1.92 -16.21 29.80
CA ALA A 214 -1.71 -17.17 30.89
C ALA A 214 -1.42 -16.46 32.22
N ALA A 215 -0.58 -15.42 32.22
CA ALA A 215 -0.26 -14.64 33.41
C ALA A 215 -1.49 -13.89 33.97
N ALA A 216 -2.38 -13.40 33.10
CA ALA A 216 -3.63 -12.75 33.48
C ALA A 216 -4.78 -13.74 33.77
N ASN A 217 -4.53 -15.05 33.69
CA ASN A 217 -5.51 -16.12 33.85
C ASN A 217 -6.77 -15.96 32.96
N VAL A 218 -6.59 -15.39 31.76
CA VAL A 218 -7.68 -15.23 30.79
C VAL A 218 -7.88 -16.56 30.08
N ARG A 219 -8.95 -17.26 30.46
CA ARG A 219 -9.30 -18.58 29.91
C ARG A 219 -10.60 -18.51 29.15
N ARG A 220 -10.67 -19.21 28.02
CA ARG A 220 -11.91 -19.34 27.28
C ARG A 220 -12.92 -20.11 28.15
N PRO A 221 -14.14 -19.59 28.35
CA PRO A 221 -15.16 -20.31 29.08
C PRO A 221 -15.58 -21.57 28.30
N GLU A 222 -15.90 -22.64 29.02
CA GLU A 222 -16.45 -23.86 28.43
C GLU A 222 -17.88 -23.61 27.94
N ALA A 223 -18.09 -23.75 26.63
CA ALA A 223 -19.43 -23.68 26.06
C ALA A 223 -20.15 -25.03 26.28
N THR A 224 -20.76 -25.21 27.46
CA THR A 224 -21.71 -26.30 27.67
C THR A 224 -23.15 -25.79 27.51
N PRO A 225 -24.10 -26.64 27.08
CA PRO A 225 -25.52 -26.26 27.01
C PRO A 225 -26.10 -25.75 28.35
N GLU A 226 -25.47 -26.13 29.47
CA GLU A 226 -25.91 -25.81 30.83
C GLU A 226 -25.26 -24.54 31.41
N ASN A 227 -24.12 -24.07 30.86
CA ASN A 227 -23.34 -22.93 31.36
C ASN A 227 -23.15 -21.81 30.32
N ALA A 228 -24.12 -21.62 29.42
CA ALA A 228 -24.13 -20.51 28.46
C ALA A 228 -24.43 -19.16 29.13
N ASP A 229 -23.62 -18.74 30.11
CA ASP A 229 -23.64 -17.36 30.60
C ASP A 229 -23.12 -16.45 29.49
N ALA A 230 -24.02 -15.70 28.86
CA ALA A 230 -23.69 -14.75 27.81
C ALA A 230 -22.60 -13.76 28.28
N ASN A 231 -22.59 -13.38 29.56
CA ASN A 231 -21.61 -12.46 30.11
C ASN A 231 -20.21 -13.07 30.24
N ALA A 232 -20.09 -14.40 30.35
CA ALA A 232 -18.80 -15.05 30.50
C ALA A 232 -17.94 -14.92 29.23
N PHE A 233 -18.57 -15.05 28.06
CA PHE A 233 -17.90 -14.84 26.77
C PHE A 233 -17.55 -13.37 26.57
N ASP A 234 -18.46 -12.44 26.88
CA ASP A 234 -18.19 -11.00 26.78
C ASP A 234 -17.01 -10.58 27.67
N ASN A 235 -16.98 -11.03 28.92
CA ASN A 235 -15.88 -10.78 29.84
C ASN A 235 -14.57 -11.39 29.32
N TYR A 236 -14.60 -12.62 28.80
CA TYR A 236 -13.44 -13.25 28.19
C TYR A 236 -12.88 -12.44 27.01
N PHE A 237 -13.74 -12.00 26.08
CA PHE A 237 -13.29 -11.21 24.92
C PHE A 237 -12.75 -9.84 25.35
N ARG A 238 -13.39 -9.18 26.34
CA ARG A 238 -12.92 -7.91 26.91
C ARG A 238 -11.55 -8.07 27.57
N ASP A 239 -11.38 -9.07 28.42
CA ASP A 239 -10.11 -9.33 29.11
C ASP A 239 -9.01 -9.73 28.12
N ARG A 240 -9.35 -10.58 27.14
CA ARG A 240 -8.44 -10.97 26.07
C ARG A 240 -7.96 -9.77 25.27
N GLU A 241 -8.86 -8.87 24.88
CA GLU A 241 -8.49 -7.70 24.09
C GLU A 241 -7.64 -6.72 24.91
N ARG A 242 -7.95 -6.53 26.20
CA ARG A 242 -7.10 -5.74 27.11
C ARG A 242 -5.68 -6.29 27.18
N VAL A 243 -5.53 -7.59 27.42
CA VAL A 243 -4.21 -8.25 27.50
C VAL A 243 -3.48 -8.15 26.17
N ARG A 244 -4.17 -8.36 25.05
CA ARG A 244 -3.60 -8.25 23.71
C ARG A 244 -3.14 -6.83 23.40
N ALA A 245 -3.93 -5.82 23.76
CA ALA A 245 -3.58 -4.40 23.56
C ALA A 245 -2.28 -4.06 24.30
N GLU A 246 -2.18 -4.44 25.57
CA GLU A 246 -0.97 -4.23 26.37
C GLU A 246 0.23 -4.98 25.78
N ALA A 247 0.06 -6.26 25.44
CA ALA A 247 1.10 -7.07 24.81
C ALA A 247 1.54 -6.53 23.45
N SER A 248 0.70 -5.76 22.75
CA SER A 248 0.98 -5.20 21.42
C SER A 248 1.56 -3.79 21.46
N ARG A 249 1.67 -3.17 22.65
CA ARG A 249 2.18 -1.80 22.80
C ARG A 249 3.57 -1.57 22.17
N PRO A 250 4.57 -2.47 22.32
CA PRO A 250 5.86 -2.30 21.64
C PRO A 250 5.75 -2.26 20.10
N LEU A 251 4.81 -3.00 19.50
CA LEU A 251 4.54 -2.93 18.07
C LEU A 251 3.96 -1.58 17.67
N GLY A 252 3.03 -1.04 18.49
CA GLY A 252 2.47 0.30 18.28
C GLY A 252 3.54 1.41 18.31
N GLU A 253 4.52 1.30 19.20
CA GLU A 253 5.66 2.23 19.27
C GLU A 253 6.56 2.14 18.02
N LEU A 254 6.88 0.94 17.54
CA LEU A 254 7.65 0.74 16.31
C LEU A 254 6.91 1.28 15.08
N ARG A 255 5.60 1.03 14.97
CA ARG A 255 4.75 1.60 13.92
C ARG A 255 4.77 3.13 13.94
N SER A 256 4.62 3.74 15.11
CA SER A 256 4.69 5.19 15.28
C SER A 256 6.05 5.75 14.84
N GLN A 257 7.14 5.06 15.16
CA GLN A 257 8.49 5.45 14.69
C GLN A 257 8.65 5.32 13.17
N ILE A 258 8.06 4.30 12.54
CA ILE A 258 8.05 4.15 11.08
C ILE A 258 7.27 5.29 10.43
N ALA A 259 6.07 5.60 10.92
CA ALA A 259 5.24 6.70 10.42
C ALA A 259 5.98 8.05 10.54
N ALA A 260 6.59 8.32 11.70
CA ALA A 260 7.40 9.51 11.91
C ALA A 260 8.61 9.57 10.96
N THR A 261 9.28 8.44 10.72
CA THR A 261 10.40 8.36 9.77
C THR A 261 9.95 8.64 8.34
N GLN A 262 8.79 8.11 7.92
CA GLN A 262 8.21 8.37 6.60
C GLN A 262 7.77 9.83 6.43
N ARG A 263 7.13 10.43 7.43
CA ARG A 263 6.72 11.84 7.41
C ARG A 263 7.90 12.81 7.47
N GLY A 264 8.98 12.41 8.13
CA GLY A 264 10.19 13.21 8.23
C GLY A 264 10.89 13.42 6.89
N LEU A 265 10.92 12.41 6.01
CA LEU A 265 11.70 12.49 4.78
C LEU A 265 11.26 13.63 3.84
N PRO A 266 9.97 13.79 3.45
CA PRO A 266 9.59 14.90 2.57
C PRO A 266 9.93 16.27 3.16
N ARG A 267 9.76 16.46 4.49
CA ARG A 267 10.13 17.70 5.18
C ARG A 267 11.63 17.99 5.13
N SER A 268 12.46 16.95 5.26
CA SER A 268 13.92 17.09 5.14
C SER A 268 14.40 17.31 3.71
N LEU A 269 13.65 16.83 2.72
CA LEU A 269 13.97 16.99 1.29
C LEU A 269 13.44 18.30 0.70
N GLU A 270 12.40 18.90 1.28
CA GLU A 270 11.80 20.15 0.81
C GLU A 270 12.81 21.27 0.49
N PRO A 271 13.81 21.58 1.36
CA PRO A 271 14.80 22.62 1.03
C PRO A 271 15.88 22.16 0.03
N LEU A 272 15.96 20.86 -0.30
CA LEU A 272 16.99 20.27 -1.16
C LEU A 272 16.50 19.99 -2.58
N LEU A 273 15.19 20.00 -2.79
CA LEU A 273 14.55 19.64 -4.05
C LEU A 273 13.86 20.85 -4.69
N PRO A 274 13.67 20.84 -6.02
CA PRO A 274 12.71 21.73 -6.66
C PRO A 274 11.33 21.61 -6.01
N GLU A 275 10.58 22.71 -5.95
CA GLU A 275 9.28 22.79 -5.29
C GLU A 275 8.32 21.69 -5.76
N ASP A 276 8.24 21.44 -7.08
CA ASP A 276 7.36 20.41 -7.64
C ASP A 276 7.78 18.99 -7.27
N ALA A 277 9.08 18.72 -7.16
CA ALA A 277 9.59 17.41 -6.76
C ALA A 277 9.36 17.14 -5.26
N ALA A 278 9.59 18.15 -4.41
CA ALA A 278 9.25 18.10 -2.99
C ALA A 278 7.74 17.87 -2.79
N ARG A 279 6.92 18.55 -3.59
CA ARG A 279 5.47 18.41 -3.55
C ARG A 279 5.04 16.99 -3.92
N ARG A 280 5.54 16.44 -5.02
CA ARG A 280 5.23 15.07 -5.46
C ARG A 280 5.59 14.03 -4.39
N MET A 281 6.72 14.20 -3.69
CA MET A 281 7.09 13.32 -2.56
C MET A 281 6.06 13.35 -1.44
N ARG A 282 5.58 14.54 -1.07
CA ARG A 282 4.55 14.72 -0.05
C ARG A 282 3.21 14.13 -0.50
N GLU A 283 2.82 14.35 -1.74
CA GLU A 283 1.57 13.82 -2.30
C GLU A 283 1.58 12.29 -2.34
N GLU A 284 2.67 11.67 -2.79
CA GLU A 284 2.79 10.20 -2.79
C GLU A 284 2.81 9.62 -1.37
N LEU A 285 3.39 10.33 -0.39
CA LEU A 285 3.26 9.97 1.01
C LEU A 285 1.79 9.98 1.45
N VAL A 286 1.07 11.10 1.26
CA VAL A 286 -0.33 11.21 1.70
C VAL A 286 -1.20 10.19 0.97
N LYS A 287 -1.06 10.09 -0.36
CA LYS A 287 -1.81 9.16 -1.21
C LYS A 287 -1.65 7.70 -0.82
N ARG A 288 -0.42 7.25 -0.64
CA ARG A 288 -0.15 5.82 -0.42
C ARG A 288 -0.19 5.44 1.06
N ALA A 289 0.25 6.33 1.95
CA ALA A 289 0.34 6.03 3.37
C ALA A 289 -0.84 6.53 4.23
N TYR A 290 -1.60 7.49 3.73
CA TYR A 290 -2.71 8.12 4.43
C TYR A 290 -3.92 8.31 3.52
N PRO A 291 -4.45 7.23 2.91
CA PRO A 291 -5.61 7.32 2.03
C PRO A 291 -6.82 7.99 2.69
N GLU A 292 -6.94 7.92 4.02
CA GLU A 292 -8.01 8.54 4.82
C GLU A 292 -7.93 10.08 4.85
N ALA A 293 -6.74 10.62 4.58
CA ALA A 293 -6.48 12.04 4.40
C ALA A 293 -6.33 12.44 2.93
N PHE A 294 -6.10 11.48 2.03
CA PHE A 294 -6.03 11.70 0.59
C PHE A 294 -7.43 11.85 -0.03
N GLY A 295 -7.51 12.33 -1.28
CA GLY A 295 -8.76 12.40 -2.03
C GLY A 295 -9.61 13.65 -1.72
N ASP A 296 -9.00 14.83 -1.79
CA ASP A 296 -9.76 16.08 -1.80
C ASP A 296 -10.09 16.47 -3.23
N GLU A 297 -11.30 16.16 -3.68
CA GLU A 297 -11.80 16.56 -4.99
C GLU A 297 -11.93 18.08 -5.13
N GLN A 298 -11.99 18.81 -4.01
CA GLN A 298 -12.07 20.26 -3.97
C GLN A 298 -10.70 20.94 -3.93
N SER A 299 -9.60 20.18 -4.03
CA SER A 299 -8.26 20.77 -4.06
C SER A 299 -8.11 21.73 -5.24
N LEU A 300 -7.64 22.94 -4.98
CA LEU A 300 -7.40 23.96 -5.99
C LEU A 300 -6.11 23.75 -6.78
N GLU A 301 -5.33 22.70 -6.48
CA GLU A 301 -4.05 22.48 -7.13
C GLU A 301 -4.20 22.29 -8.65
N SER A 302 -5.25 21.59 -9.11
CA SER A 302 -5.56 21.48 -10.55
C SER A 302 -5.92 22.84 -11.14
N ALA A 303 -6.73 23.64 -10.45
CA ALA A 303 -7.14 24.97 -10.91
C ALA A 303 -5.93 25.92 -11.04
N PHE A 304 -5.02 25.95 -10.05
CA PHE A 304 -3.78 26.73 -10.14
C PHE A 304 -2.93 26.31 -11.34
N GLN A 305 -2.78 24.99 -11.57
CA GLN A 305 -2.03 24.46 -12.71
C GLN A 305 -2.72 24.79 -14.04
N ALA A 306 -4.04 24.70 -14.10
CA ALA A 306 -4.83 25.03 -15.28
C ALA A 306 -4.66 26.50 -15.66
N VAL A 307 -4.70 27.44 -14.69
CA VAL A 307 -4.43 28.86 -14.93
C VAL A 307 -3.01 29.07 -15.47
N LEU A 308 -2.01 28.51 -14.79
CA LEU A 308 -0.60 28.68 -15.15
C LEU A 308 -0.27 28.07 -16.54
N LYS A 309 -1.01 27.04 -16.96
CA LYS A 309 -0.83 26.37 -18.25
C LYS A 309 -1.63 27.02 -19.38
N ALA A 310 -2.89 27.42 -19.12
CA ALA A 310 -3.81 27.91 -20.15
C ALA A 310 -3.36 29.23 -20.77
N GLU A 311 -2.62 30.04 -20.04
CA GLU A 311 -2.31 31.42 -20.42
C GLU A 311 -0.99 31.56 -21.21
N GLY A 312 -0.25 30.47 -21.43
CA GLY A 312 1.11 30.58 -22.00
C GLY A 312 1.99 31.54 -21.18
N SER A 313 3.16 31.94 -21.69
CA SER A 313 3.95 33.00 -21.05
C SER A 313 3.39 34.40 -21.30
N ASP A 314 2.47 34.55 -22.25
CA ASP A 314 2.19 35.83 -22.90
C ASP A 314 0.83 36.43 -22.50
N ALA A 315 -0.11 35.66 -21.94
CA ALA A 315 -1.44 36.17 -21.53
C ALA A 315 -1.50 36.64 -20.06
N LEU A 316 -0.69 36.06 -19.18
CA LEU A 316 -0.48 36.57 -17.81
C LEU A 316 0.68 37.56 -17.83
N GLY A 317 0.44 38.80 -17.41
CA GLY A 317 1.54 39.73 -17.10
C GLY A 317 2.46 39.15 -16.03
N SER A 318 3.74 39.55 -16.02
CA SER A 318 4.72 39.08 -15.02
C SER A 318 4.21 39.22 -13.59
N ASP A 319 3.56 40.36 -13.30
CA ASP A 319 3.06 40.69 -11.98
C ASP A 319 1.88 39.81 -11.57
N GLU A 320 0.98 39.50 -12.52
CA GLU A 320 -0.16 38.60 -12.28
C GLU A 320 0.33 37.16 -12.05
N ARG A 321 1.33 36.73 -12.82
CA ARG A 321 1.98 35.43 -12.67
C ARG A 321 2.68 35.29 -11.31
N ASP A 322 3.41 36.31 -10.89
CA ASP A 322 4.09 36.32 -9.59
C ASP A 322 3.09 36.34 -8.43
N ALA A 323 2.01 37.11 -8.54
CA ALA A 323 0.91 37.12 -7.59
C ALA A 323 0.24 35.73 -7.49
N LEU A 324 -0.01 35.08 -8.62
CA LEU A 324 -0.60 33.75 -8.67
C LEU A 324 0.31 32.68 -8.05
N MET A 325 1.62 32.74 -8.32
CA MET A 325 2.60 31.83 -7.70
C MET A 325 2.70 32.05 -6.19
N ALA A 326 2.66 33.30 -5.72
CA ALA A 326 2.63 33.61 -4.30
C ALA A 326 1.34 33.10 -3.63
N LEU A 327 0.19 33.30 -4.28
CA LEU A 327 -1.11 32.81 -3.80
C LEU A 327 -1.13 31.28 -3.71
N ARG A 328 -0.60 30.59 -4.73
CA ARG A 328 -0.48 29.12 -4.75
C ARG A 328 0.42 28.60 -3.62
N ARG A 329 1.56 29.25 -3.37
CA ARG A 329 2.45 28.91 -2.25
C ARG A 329 1.75 29.08 -0.90
N ALA A 330 1.00 30.16 -0.72
CA ALA A 330 0.21 30.40 0.48
C ALA A 330 -0.91 29.35 0.66
N TYR A 331 -1.62 28.99 -0.42
CA TYR A 331 -2.62 27.93 -0.43
C TYR A 331 -2.02 26.60 0.00
N ARG A 332 -0.94 26.18 -0.65
CA ARG A 332 -0.22 24.94 -0.33
C ARG A 332 0.17 24.87 1.13
N SER A 333 0.76 25.95 1.67
CA SER A 333 1.15 26.01 3.08
C SER A 333 -0.05 25.86 4.04
N ALA A 334 -1.17 26.52 3.75
CA ALA A 334 -2.38 26.42 4.57
C ALA A 334 -3.03 25.03 4.49
N TYR A 335 -3.13 24.49 3.28
CA TYR A 335 -3.69 23.15 3.01
C TYR A 335 -2.84 22.05 3.67
N ASP A 336 -1.53 22.17 3.56
CA ASP A 336 -0.57 21.22 4.12
C ASP A 336 -0.59 21.20 5.65
N ARG A 337 -0.82 22.34 6.29
CA ARG A 337 -0.98 22.42 7.74
C ARG A 337 -2.18 21.60 8.22
N VAL A 338 -3.35 21.78 7.59
CA VAL A 338 -4.55 21.00 7.94
C VAL A 338 -4.34 19.53 7.63
N THR A 339 -3.69 19.21 6.51
CA THR A 339 -3.34 17.83 6.17
C THR A 339 -2.42 17.21 7.21
N ASP A 340 -1.40 17.92 7.70
CA ASP A 340 -0.50 17.45 8.76
C ASP A 340 -1.25 17.15 10.07
N GLU A 341 -2.22 17.99 10.44
CA GLU A 341 -3.10 17.74 11.60
C GLU A 341 -3.95 16.48 11.41
N MET A 342 -4.42 16.20 10.19
CA MET A 342 -5.11 14.93 9.87
C MET A 342 -4.17 13.73 9.98
N LEU A 343 -2.92 13.85 9.50
CA LEU A 343 -1.93 12.78 9.61
C LEU A 343 -1.63 12.48 11.08
N ASP A 344 -1.48 13.50 11.92
CA ASP A 344 -1.27 13.36 13.37
C ASP A 344 -2.44 12.60 14.02
N GLU A 345 -3.67 12.91 13.64
CA GLU A 345 -4.86 12.24 14.16
C GLU A 345 -4.96 10.77 13.73
N ILE A 346 -4.64 10.49 12.46
CA ILE A 346 -4.58 9.12 11.93
C ILE A 346 -3.48 8.31 12.63
N ASP A 347 -2.29 8.90 12.82
CA ASP A 347 -1.19 8.26 13.54
C ASP A 347 -1.56 7.99 15.01
N ALA A 348 -2.28 8.91 15.67
CA ALA A 348 -2.78 8.74 17.03
C ALA A 348 -3.76 7.56 17.13
N LEU A 349 -4.74 7.50 16.22
CA LEU A 349 -5.69 6.38 16.14
C LEU A 349 -4.97 5.05 15.87
N ARG A 350 -4.03 5.00 14.91
CA ARG A 350 -3.27 3.78 14.56
C ARG A 350 -2.35 3.31 15.70
N LYS A 351 -1.92 4.20 16.57
CA LYS A 351 -1.09 3.88 17.74
C LYS A 351 -1.90 3.22 18.86
N THR A 352 -3.14 3.65 19.07
CA THR A 352 -4.03 3.13 20.12
C THR A 352 -4.81 1.91 19.66
N SER A 353 -5.19 1.87 18.38
CA SER A 353 -5.95 0.79 17.78
C SER A 353 -5.03 -0.37 17.44
N GLY A 354 -5.26 -1.56 17.99
CA GLY A 354 -4.55 -2.81 17.65
C GLY A 354 -4.80 -3.32 16.21
N GLY A 355 -4.79 -2.43 15.20
CA GLY A 355 -4.80 -2.69 13.75
C GLY A 355 -6.11 -3.21 13.15
N PHE A 356 -6.93 -3.95 13.90
CA PHE A 356 -8.07 -4.68 13.33
C PHE A 356 -9.38 -4.53 14.13
N PHE A 357 -9.31 -4.43 15.46
CA PHE A 357 -10.51 -4.59 16.29
C PHE A 357 -11.29 -3.30 16.60
N VAL A 358 -10.71 -2.11 16.38
CA VAL A 358 -11.45 -0.85 16.58
C VAL A 358 -12.58 -0.67 15.55
N MET A 359 -12.44 -1.25 14.34
CA MET A 359 -13.55 -1.28 13.37
C MET A 359 -14.73 -2.18 13.80
N LEU A 360 -14.55 -3.06 14.79
CA LEU A 360 -15.60 -3.97 15.26
C LEU A 360 -16.34 -3.46 16.50
N GLY A 361 -16.22 -2.17 16.84
CA GLY A 361 -17.04 -1.53 17.88
C GLY A 361 -16.44 -1.63 19.29
N GLY A 362 -15.24 -1.08 19.48
CA GLY A 362 -14.69 -0.87 20.83
C GLY A 362 -15.58 0.11 21.64
N ASP A 363 -15.96 -0.31 22.84
CA ASP A 363 -17.03 0.26 23.70
C ASP A 363 -16.72 1.61 24.39
N ASP A 364 -15.69 2.36 23.96
CA ASP A 364 -15.22 3.56 24.68
C ASP A 364 -15.38 4.90 23.92
N GLY A 365 -16.06 4.87 22.78
CA GLY A 365 -16.28 6.07 21.97
C GLY A 365 -15.00 6.66 21.37
N THR A 366 -13.85 5.97 21.44
CA THR A 366 -12.56 6.49 20.95
C THR A 366 -12.58 6.64 19.43
N PHE A 367 -13.14 5.67 18.71
CA PHE A 367 -13.26 5.73 17.26
C PHE A 367 -14.13 6.92 16.81
N GLU A 368 -15.30 7.09 17.43
CA GLU A 368 -16.25 8.18 17.13
C GLU A 368 -15.62 9.55 17.39
N ARG A 369 -14.80 9.67 18.45
CA ARG A 369 -14.04 10.91 18.73
C ARG A 369 -12.99 11.21 17.65
N HIS A 370 -12.23 10.19 17.22
CA HIS A 370 -11.25 10.33 16.15
C HIS A 370 -11.92 10.66 14.81
N GLU A 371 -13.04 10.00 14.49
CA GLU A 371 -13.81 10.25 13.28
C GLU A 371 -14.41 11.67 13.27
N ALA A 372 -15.01 12.10 14.39
CA ALA A 372 -15.53 13.46 14.53
C ALA A 372 -14.43 14.51 14.32
N LYS A 373 -13.23 14.28 14.88
CA LYS A 373 -12.09 15.18 14.69
C LYS A 373 -11.57 15.18 13.24
N LEU A 374 -11.52 14.02 12.59
CA LEU A 374 -11.15 13.96 11.16
C LEU A 374 -12.18 14.69 10.28
N ASN A 375 -13.47 14.60 10.61
CA ASN A 375 -14.52 15.34 9.90
C ASN A 375 -14.40 16.85 10.09
N ASP A 376 -14.11 17.33 11.30
CA ASP A 376 -13.78 18.74 11.55
C ASP A 376 -12.59 19.21 10.71
N LEU A 377 -11.52 18.43 10.67
CA LEU A 377 -10.33 18.75 9.88
C LEU A 377 -10.62 18.77 8.37
N ARG A 378 -11.47 17.87 7.86
CA ARG A 378 -11.94 17.91 6.46
C ARG A 378 -12.72 19.17 6.16
N GLN A 379 -13.63 19.59 7.05
CA GLN A 379 -14.38 20.85 6.90
C GLN A 379 -13.44 22.06 6.92
N ARG A 380 -12.45 22.08 7.82
CA ARG A 380 -11.42 23.14 7.85
C ARG A 380 -10.62 23.19 6.55
N ARG A 381 -10.27 22.04 5.98
CA ARG A 381 -9.57 21.95 4.70
C ARG A 381 -10.43 22.47 3.54
N ALA A 382 -11.71 22.12 3.51
CA ALA A 382 -12.66 22.70 2.56
C ALA A 382 -12.75 24.23 2.69
N GLY A 383 -12.77 24.76 3.92
CA GLY A 383 -12.72 26.21 4.15
C GLY A 383 -11.43 26.89 3.64
N VAL A 384 -10.29 26.18 3.63
CA VAL A 384 -9.06 26.65 2.97
C VAL A 384 -9.28 26.71 1.45
N ASN A 385 -9.86 25.67 0.84
CA ASN A 385 -10.19 25.66 -0.58
C ASN A 385 -11.15 26.82 -0.94
N ASP A 386 -12.22 27.04 -0.18
CA ASP A 386 -13.18 28.12 -0.45
C ASP A 386 -12.51 29.51 -0.38
N SER A 387 -11.72 29.76 0.66
CA SER A 387 -11.03 31.04 0.87
C SER A 387 -10.03 31.34 -0.24
N PHE A 388 -9.20 30.36 -0.62
CA PHE A 388 -8.23 30.53 -1.70
C PHE A 388 -8.89 30.51 -3.08
N GLY A 389 -10.04 29.86 -3.23
CA GLY A 389 -10.81 29.85 -4.47
C GLY A 389 -11.36 31.24 -4.77
N ALA A 390 -11.88 31.93 -3.75
CA ALA A 390 -12.31 33.32 -3.85
C ALA A 390 -11.13 34.28 -4.16
N GLN A 391 -9.97 34.07 -3.54
CA GLN A 391 -8.77 34.86 -3.84
C GLN A 391 -8.25 34.61 -5.26
N LEU A 392 -8.28 33.35 -5.71
CA LEU A 392 -7.89 32.98 -7.07
C LEU A 392 -8.83 33.67 -8.08
N GLU A 393 -10.15 33.57 -7.86
CA GLU A 393 -11.16 34.23 -8.68
C GLU A 393 -11.00 35.76 -8.70
N ALA A 394 -10.68 36.38 -7.57
CA ALA A 394 -10.38 37.81 -7.51
C ALA A 394 -9.08 38.18 -8.26
N THR A 395 -8.10 37.27 -8.31
CA THR A 395 -6.81 37.49 -8.97
C THR A 395 -6.94 37.43 -10.50
N ILE A 396 -7.63 36.41 -11.02
CA ILE A 396 -7.72 36.15 -12.46
C ILE A 396 -9.01 36.68 -13.10
N GLY A 397 -9.97 37.13 -12.30
CA GLY A 397 -11.30 37.53 -12.74
C GLY A 397 -12.30 36.37 -12.83
N SER A 398 -13.56 36.67 -12.55
CA SER A 398 -14.67 35.69 -12.47
C SER A 398 -14.92 34.94 -13.77
N GLU A 399 -14.75 35.61 -14.92
CA GLU A 399 -14.92 34.98 -16.24
C GLU A 399 -13.87 33.88 -16.49
N ARG A 400 -12.59 34.18 -16.20
CA ARG A 400 -11.49 33.20 -16.33
C ARG A 400 -11.68 32.05 -15.35
N ALA A 401 -11.99 32.35 -14.09
CA ALA A 401 -12.26 31.34 -13.07
C ALA A 401 -13.42 30.40 -13.45
N ALA A 402 -14.49 30.93 -14.05
CA ALA A 402 -15.61 30.13 -14.55
C ALA A 402 -15.25 29.28 -15.78
N ALA A 403 -14.35 29.75 -16.65
CA ALA A 403 -13.86 28.95 -17.78
C ALA A 403 -13.01 27.76 -17.31
N ILE A 404 -12.13 27.97 -16.32
CA ILE A 404 -11.30 26.91 -15.73
C ILE A 404 -12.16 25.87 -15.02
N ARG A 405 -13.11 26.29 -14.17
CA ARG A 405 -14.03 25.35 -13.50
C ARG A 405 -14.82 24.48 -14.47
N ARG A 406 -15.29 25.05 -15.60
CA ARG A 406 -15.97 24.28 -16.65
C ARG A 406 -15.06 23.28 -17.33
N ARG A 407 -13.78 23.61 -17.50
CA ARG A 407 -12.80 22.71 -18.09
C ARG A 407 -12.46 21.55 -17.15
N ASP A 408 -12.18 21.86 -15.88
CA ASP A 408 -11.89 20.83 -14.86
C ASP A 408 -13.09 19.88 -14.66
N ALA A 409 -14.33 20.40 -14.71
CA ALA A 409 -15.53 19.57 -14.65
C ALA A 409 -15.70 18.62 -15.86
N ASN A 410 -15.21 19.03 -17.05
CA ASN A 410 -15.27 18.22 -18.27
C ASN A 410 -14.08 17.25 -18.40
N ASP A 411 -12.92 17.62 -17.87
CA ASP A 411 -11.72 16.78 -17.82
C ASP A 411 -11.81 15.74 -16.69
N GLY A 412 -12.81 15.87 -15.80
CA GLY A 412 -13.22 14.88 -14.80
C GLY A 412 -13.92 13.65 -15.41
N GLU A 413 -13.44 13.12 -16.53
CA GLU A 413 -13.85 11.81 -17.04
C GLU A 413 -13.72 10.78 -15.91
N SER A 414 -14.79 10.00 -15.71
CA SER A 414 -14.99 9.06 -14.59
C SER A 414 -13.69 8.39 -14.16
N ARG A 415 -13.29 8.64 -12.90
CA ARG A 415 -12.09 8.03 -12.34
C ARG A 415 -12.39 6.58 -12.01
N THR A 416 -11.96 5.72 -12.91
CA THR A 416 -11.80 4.30 -12.62
C THR A 416 -10.72 4.12 -11.55
N VAL A 417 -11.10 3.80 -10.31
CA VAL A 417 -10.17 3.56 -9.21
C VAL A 417 -9.78 2.08 -9.21
N THR A 418 -8.53 1.78 -9.53
CA THR A 418 -8.02 0.40 -9.41
C THR A 418 -7.46 0.16 -8.01
N LEU A 419 -8.12 -0.66 -7.19
CA LEU A 419 -7.63 -1.04 -5.87
C LEU A 419 -7.29 -2.54 -5.87
N SER A 420 -6.01 -2.87 -5.66
CA SER A 420 -5.54 -4.26 -5.52
C SER A 420 -5.84 -5.21 -6.70
N GLY A 421 -6.09 -4.66 -7.90
CA GLY A 421 -6.46 -5.41 -9.11
C GLY A 421 -7.96 -5.40 -9.44
N MET A 422 -8.79 -4.72 -8.66
CA MET A 422 -10.20 -4.48 -8.96
C MET A 422 -10.39 -3.07 -9.51
N THR A 423 -11.15 -2.97 -10.59
CA THR A 423 -11.47 -1.73 -11.31
C THR A 423 -12.83 -1.21 -10.79
N LEU A 424 -12.83 -0.10 -10.06
CA LEU A 424 -14.05 0.56 -9.57
C LEU A 424 -14.38 1.73 -10.49
N ASP A 425 -15.45 1.61 -11.26
CA ASP A 425 -16.03 2.77 -11.94
C ASP A 425 -17.00 3.47 -10.98
N VAL A 426 -16.61 4.66 -10.54
CA VAL A 426 -17.49 5.53 -9.77
C VAL A 426 -18.26 6.39 -10.78
N VAL A 427 -19.55 6.09 -10.94
CA VAL A 427 -20.46 6.91 -11.74
C VAL A 427 -21.30 7.73 -10.78
N GLU A 428 -21.09 9.05 -10.78
CA GLU A 428 -21.96 9.97 -10.07
C GLU A 428 -23.30 10.10 -10.79
N GLY A 429 -24.38 9.66 -10.13
CA GLY A 429 -25.74 10.01 -10.49
C GLY A 429 -26.30 11.07 -9.55
N GLU A 430 -27.21 11.90 -10.06
CA GLU A 430 -27.98 12.85 -9.26
C GLU A 430 -28.79 12.09 -8.17
N GLY A 431 -28.25 12.04 -6.94
CA GLY A 431 -28.91 11.37 -5.81
C GLY A 431 -28.00 10.61 -4.83
N GLY A 432 -26.69 10.58 -5.07
CA GLY A 432 -25.72 9.88 -4.22
C GLY A 432 -25.02 8.78 -5.00
N GLY A 433 -23.68 8.74 -4.89
CA GLY A 433 -22.82 7.90 -5.71
C GLY A 433 -23.22 6.42 -5.70
N VAL A 434 -23.37 5.85 -6.90
CA VAL A 434 -23.59 4.41 -7.08
C VAL A 434 -22.21 3.79 -7.30
N MET A 435 -21.78 2.94 -6.36
CA MET A 435 -20.63 2.05 -6.57
C MET A 435 -21.09 0.86 -7.41
N VAL A 436 -20.61 0.76 -8.66
CA VAL A 436 -20.85 -0.39 -9.52
C VAL A 436 -19.60 -1.27 -9.51
N PHE A 437 -19.73 -2.47 -8.93
CA PHE A 437 -18.74 -3.52 -9.12
C PHE A 437 -19.10 -4.24 -10.42
N SER A 438 -18.25 -4.13 -11.44
CA SER A 438 -18.36 -4.96 -12.63
C SER A 438 -17.41 -6.15 -12.46
N ASP A 439 -17.99 -7.31 -12.15
CA ASP A 439 -17.30 -8.58 -12.39
C ASP A 439 -17.49 -8.91 -13.88
N GLY A 440 -16.45 -9.43 -14.53
CA GLY A 440 -16.33 -9.55 -15.98
C GLY A 440 -17.29 -10.51 -16.69
N ASP A 441 -18.39 -10.91 -16.06
CA ASP A 441 -19.46 -11.69 -16.69
C ASP A 441 -20.82 -11.06 -16.39
N GLY A 442 -21.57 -10.76 -17.46
CA GLY A 442 -22.77 -9.93 -17.45
C GLY A 442 -23.80 -10.28 -16.37
N GLY A 443 -23.93 -9.40 -15.38
CA GLY A 443 -24.99 -9.44 -14.38
C GLY A 443 -24.76 -8.42 -13.28
N ALA A 444 -25.23 -7.17 -13.47
CA ALA A 444 -25.21 -6.17 -12.41
C ALA A 444 -26.04 -6.64 -11.21
N THR A 445 -25.36 -7.06 -10.15
CA THR A 445 -25.98 -7.44 -8.87
C THR A 445 -25.41 -6.50 -7.81
N GLY A 446 -26.22 -5.56 -7.34
CA GLY A 446 -25.84 -4.69 -6.23
C GLY A 446 -25.74 -5.51 -4.94
N MET A 447 -24.52 -5.73 -4.45
CA MET A 447 -24.26 -6.44 -3.19
C MET A 447 -23.53 -5.50 -2.23
N PHE A 448 -24.14 -5.25 -1.06
CA PHE A 448 -23.43 -4.73 0.10
C PHE A 448 -22.66 -5.88 0.75
N VAL A 449 -21.33 -5.83 0.75
CA VAL A 449 -20.50 -6.80 1.48
C VAL A 449 -19.67 -6.07 2.54
N THR A 450 -20.13 -6.15 3.79
CA THR A 450 -19.25 -6.06 4.95
C THR A 450 -18.42 -7.34 4.99
N ALA A 451 -17.10 -7.22 4.80
CA ALA A 451 -16.22 -8.38 4.89
C ALA A 451 -16.08 -8.83 6.36
N THR A 452 -16.86 -9.84 6.74
CA THR A 452 -16.56 -10.71 7.89
C THR A 452 -16.57 -12.18 7.47
N LEU A 453 -15.46 -12.83 7.82
CA LEU A 453 -15.27 -14.26 8.13
C LEU A 453 -15.48 -15.32 7.04
N GLY A 454 -14.41 -16.07 6.82
CA GLY A 454 -14.48 -17.41 6.27
C GLY A 454 -15.37 -18.31 7.12
N GLY A 455 -16.24 -19.05 6.43
CA GLY A 455 -16.98 -20.21 6.92
C GLY A 455 -16.62 -21.46 6.09
N PRO A 456 -16.85 -22.67 6.62
CA PRO A 456 -16.10 -23.87 6.27
C PRO A 456 -16.75 -24.71 5.15
N GLY A 457 -15.91 -25.42 4.40
CA GLY A 457 -16.20 -26.73 3.81
C GLY A 457 -17.24 -26.81 2.68
N GLY A 458 -16.77 -26.93 1.44
CA GLY A 458 -17.54 -27.39 0.27
C GLY A 458 -16.60 -28.00 -0.78
N PRO A 459 -17.04 -28.99 -1.58
CA PRO A 459 -16.16 -29.95 -2.25
C PRO A 459 -15.42 -29.35 -3.45
N THR A 460 -14.20 -29.84 -3.65
CA THR A 460 -13.31 -29.53 -4.78
C THR A 460 -14.00 -29.72 -6.13
N SER A 461 -14.22 -28.64 -6.87
CA SER A 461 -14.36 -28.72 -8.33
C SER A 461 -12.99 -29.00 -8.96
N PRO A 462 -12.89 -29.88 -9.96
CA PRO A 462 -11.62 -30.16 -10.62
C PRO A 462 -11.21 -28.94 -11.43
N LEU A 463 -9.96 -28.49 -11.23
CA LEU A 463 -9.33 -27.47 -12.06
C LEU A 463 -9.25 -27.97 -13.52
N PRO A 464 -9.35 -27.09 -14.53
CA PRO A 464 -9.05 -27.46 -15.91
C PRO A 464 -7.58 -27.87 -16.04
N PRO A 465 -7.25 -28.79 -16.97
CA PRO A 465 -5.88 -29.28 -17.13
C PRO A 465 -4.95 -28.15 -17.60
N VAL A 466 -3.71 -28.22 -17.12
CA VAL A 466 -2.61 -27.33 -17.54
C VAL A 466 -2.32 -27.60 -19.02
N MET A 467 -2.41 -26.54 -19.84
CA MET A 467 -2.11 -26.63 -21.27
C MET A 467 -0.66 -27.06 -21.52
N ASN A 468 -0.47 -27.92 -22.51
CA ASN A 468 0.85 -28.38 -22.90
C ASN A 468 1.48 -27.46 -23.96
N ARG A 469 2.79 -27.62 -24.16
CA ARG A 469 3.60 -26.73 -25.00
C ARG A 469 3.07 -26.57 -26.45
N PRO A 470 2.55 -27.61 -27.12
CA PRO A 470 1.86 -27.46 -28.41
C PRO A 470 0.68 -26.47 -28.40
N GLU A 471 -0.09 -26.41 -27.32
CA GLU A 471 -1.24 -25.50 -27.19
C GLU A 471 -0.79 -24.05 -26.96
N LEU A 472 0.37 -23.86 -26.30
CA LEU A 472 1.04 -22.55 -26.18
C LEU A 472 1.63 -22.08 -27.51
N ASP A 473 2.21 -22.99 -28.29
CA ASP A 473 2.84 -22.66 -29.57
C ASP A 473 1.78 -22.29 -30.63
N ALA A 474 0.60 -22.92 -30.61
CA ALA A 474 -0.53 -22.58 -31.49
C ALA A 474 -1.13 -21.19 -31.23
N MET A 475 -0.87 -20.59 -30.06
CA MET A 475 -1.30 -19.23 -29.73
C MET A 475 -0.29 -18.15 -30.14
N VAL A 476 0.95 -18.53 -30.49
CA VAL A 476 2.00 -17.61 -30.95
C VAL A 476 1.94 -17.39 -32.46
N GLU A 477 1.30 -18.30 -33.20
CA GLU A 477 1.15 -18.22 -34.67
C GLU A 477 -0.21 -17.64 -35.13
N ALA A 478 -1.08 -17.20 -34.21
CA ALA A 478 -2.35 -16.50 -34.48
C ALA A 478 -2.28 -15.06 -33.98
#